data_AF-A0A3R9TUI1-F1
#
_entry.id   AF-A0A3R9TUI1-F1
#
_cell.length_a   1.000
_cell.length_b   1.000
_cell.length_c   1.000
_cell.angle_alpha   90.00
_cell.angle_beta   90.00
_cell.angle_gamma   90.00
#
_symmetry.space_group_name_H-M   'P 1'
#
loop_
_entity.id
_entity.type
_entity.pdbx_description
1 polymer ?
#
loop_
_entity_poly.entity_id
_entity_poly.type
_entity_poly.pdbx_seq_one_letter_code
_entity_poly.pdbx_strand_id
1 'polypeptide(L)'
;MTRYDWYLTGDVDAFLARAGAFLRSRPAAHTVPLTVTENLRSHGAGAYGDARPEFGVLEGPAGRDGTRAVRAAYIRTPPYPGVLTALTEQEADALARLLAACHDGTRGTAPDDARPPLTTAPDGARPPLTTAPDGARPPLTTDPDDARSPLTGVSADRHTAEIFAAAWQRTTGAGITLRRWQRLYRLGELHPPRPLPPGRARGVTDQDHELLARWDEEFCAAVGEPTGRGGHAWAQNRIRRGDVLLRETEQGEPAAMPAGPRRSPDRCGSWASTPPRPCAAGAVRAPSRPS
;
A
#
# COMPACT_ATOMS: atom_id res chain seq x y z
N MET A 1 28.14 1.52 18.23
CA MET A 1 27.18 1.81 17.13
C MET A 1 26.04 0.81 17.23
N THR A 2 24.85 1.27 17.62
CA THR A 2 23.66 0.42 17.75
C THR A 2 23.27 -0.06 16.36
N ARG A 3 23.29 -1.39 16.14
CA ARG A 3 22.88 -1.98 14.87
C ARG A 3 21.35 -1.93 14.81
N TYR A 4 20.81 -1.13 13.90
CA TYR A 4 19.38 -1.11 13.61
C TYR A 4 19.09 -2.33 12.72
N ASP A 5 18.53 -3.37 13.33
CA ASP A 5 18.24 -4.63 12.64
C ASP A 5 16.88 -4.52 11.95
N TRP A 6 16.91 -4.05 10.70
CA TRP A 6 15.76 -4.14 9.80
C TRP A 6 15.64 -5.58 9.27
N TYR A 7 14.48 -6.17 9.47
CA TYR A 7 14.09 -7.44 8.86
C TYR A 7 13.17 -7.16 7.66
N LEU A 8 13.63 -7.47 6.45
CA LEU A 8 12.82 -7.39 5.23
C LEU A 8 12.23 -8.75 4.86
N THR A 9 10.99 -8.76 4.39
CA THR A 9 10.30 -9.95 3.90
C THR A 9 9.28 -9.58 2.80
N GLY A 10 8.99 -10.52 1.91
CA GLY A 10 7.85 -10.44 0.98
C GLY A 10 6.60 -11.17 1.46
N ASP A 11 6.67 -11.82 2.64
CA ASP A 11 5.60 -12.61 3.23
C ASP A 11 4.84 -11.79 4.30
N VAL A 12 3.53 -11.63 4.07
CA VAL A 12 2.65 -10.85 4.94
C VAL A 12 2.42 -11.52 6.31
N ASP A 13 2.38 -12.85 6.36
CA ASP A 13 2.15 -13.59 7.60
C ASP A 13 3.44 -13.58 8.45
N ALA A 14 4.61 -13.76 7.82
CA ALA A 14 5.90 -13.60 8.50
C ALA A 14 6.13 -12.18 9.03
N PHE A 15 5.64 -11.16 8.30
CA PHE A 15 5.65 -9.77 8.73
C PHE A 15 4.72 -9.55 9.93
N LEU A 16 3.48 -10.03 9.87
CA LEU A 16 2.49 -9.83 10.93
C LEU A 16 2.79 -10.61 12.21
N ALA A 17 3.47 -11.76 12.11
CA ALA A 17 3.96 -12.49 13.27
C ALA A 17 4.89 -11.61 14.14
N ARG A 18 5.62 -10.68 13.51
CA ARG A 18 6.53 -9.74 14.21
C ARG A 18 5.87 -8.42 14.54
N ALA A 19 5.32 -7.74 13.52
CA ALA A 19 4.82 -6.37 13.64
C ALA A 19 3.34 -6.27 14.07
N GLY A 20 2.59 -7.38 14.12
CA GLY A 20 1.14 -7.35 14.29
C GLY A 20 0.67 -6.70 15.59
N ALA A 21 1.34 -6.95 16.71
CA ALA A 21 1.02 -6.30 17.98
C ALA A 21 1.33 -4.80 17.94
N PHE A 22 2.48 -4.44 17.37
CA PHE A 22 2.89 -3.04 17.17
C PHE A 22 1.91 -2.27 16.30
N LEU A 23 1.47 -2.83 15.16
CA LEU A 23 0.50 -2.18 14.28
C LEU A 23 -0.84 -1.94 15.01
N ARG A 24 -1.32 -2.91 15.81
CA ARG A 24 -2.56 -2.78 16.58
C ARG A 24 -2.46 -1.86 17.80
N SER A 25 -1.25 -1.55 18.28
CA SER A 25 -1.07 -0.64 19.43
C SER A 25 -1.57 0.79 19.16
N ARG A 26 -1.57 1.22 17.89
CA ARG A 26 -2.00 2.56 17.47
C ARG A 26 -2.81 2.50 16.17
N PRO A 27 -4.05 1.96 16.18
CA PRO A 27 -4.81 1.68 14.97
C PRO A 27 -5.08 2.91 14.09
N ALA A 28 -5.30 4.08 14.69
CA ALA A 28 -5.50 5.32 13.95
C ALA A 28 -4.24 5.75 13.18
N ALA A 29 -3.07 5.70 13.82
CA ALA A 29 -1.79 6.04 13.18
C ALA A 29 -1.34 4.96 12.19
N HIS A 30 -1.68 3.70 12.45
CA HIS A 30 -1.29 2.53 11.63
C HIS A 30 -2.42 2.04 10.72
N THR A 31 -3.41 2.89 10.41
CA THR A 31 -4.61 2.49 9.66
C THR A 31 -4.28 1.96 8.27
N VAL A 32 -3.32 2.57 7.56
CA VAL A 32 -2.91 2.13 6.22
C VAL A 32 -2.21 0.77 6.30
N PRO A 33 -1.17 0.57 7.14
CA PRO A 33 -0.57 -0.75 7.35
C PRO A 33 -1.56 -1.87 7.67
N LEU A 34 -2.49 -1.63 8.61
CA LEU A 34 -3.50 -2.60 9.01
C LEU A 34 -4.43 -2.94 7.84
N THR A 35 -4.84 -1.94 7.06
CA THR A 35 -5.73 -2.16 5.91
C THR A 35 -5.03 -2.93 4.79
N VAL A 36 -3.78 -2.58 4.48
CA VAL A 36 -3.02 -3.23 3.39
C VAL A 36 -2.78 -4.70 3.72
N THR A 37 -2.33 -4.99 4.93
CA THR A 37 -2.06 -6.37 5.38
C THR A 37 -3.32 -7.21 5.46
N GLU A 38 -4.44 -6.66 5.94
CA GLU A 38 -5.73 -7.36 5.94
C GLU A 38 -6.19 -7.72 4.53
N ASN A 39 -6.01 -6.82 3.57
CA ASN A 39 -6.40 -7.08 2.18
C ASN A 39 -5.55 -8.17 1.53
N LEU A 40 -4.24 -8.15 1.77
CA LEU A 40 -3.32 -9.18 1.27
C LEU A 40 -3.63 -10.56 1.85
N ARG A 41 -4.01 -10.64 3.14
CA ARG A 41 -4.44 -11.92 3.74
C ARG A 41 -5.77 -12.41 3.19
N SER A 42 -6.72 -11.50 3.00
CA SER A 42 -8.07 -11.85 2.53
C SER A 42 -8.13 -12.18 1.03
N HIS A 43 -7.26 -11.59 0.21
CA HIS A 43 -7.35 -11.65 -1.26
C HIS A 43 -6.06 -12.13 -1.94
N GLY A 44 -5.05 -12.55 -1.16
CA GLY A 44 -3.77 -13.05 -1.64
C GLY A 44 -2.74 -11.95 -1.97
N ALA A 45 -1.50 -12.38 -2.23
CA ALA A 45 -0.36 -11.50 -2.48
C ALA A 45 -0.55 -10.55 -3.69
N GLY A 46 -1.39 -10.96 -4.66
CA GLY A 46 -1.71 -10.18 -5.86
C GLY A 46 -2.81 -9.13 -5.67
N ALA A 47 -3.31 -8.87 -4.46
CA ALA A 47 -4.43 -7.94 -4.23
C ALA A 47 -4.18 -6.50 -4.72
N TYR A 48 -2.90 -6.13 -4.87
CA TYR A 48 -2.44 -4.83 -5.36
C TYR A 48 -1.72 -4.92 -6.72
N GLY A 49 -1.80 -6.11 -7.34
CA GLY A 49 -1.25 -6.52 -8.63
C GLY A 49 -0.01 -7.40 -8.51
N ASP A 50 0.65 -7.66 -9.64
CA ASP A 50 1.59 -8.80 -9.77
C ASP A 50 2.97 -8.58 -9.13
N ALA A 51 3.32 -7.32 -8.88
CA ALA A 51 4.57 -6.98 -8.21
C ALA A 51 4.54 -7.39 -6.75
N ARG A 52 5.61 -8.05 -6.29
CA ARG A 52 5.70 -8.60 -4.93
C ARG A 52 5.58 -7.48 -3.88
N PRO A 53 4.75 -7.66 -2.84
CA PRO A 53 4.78 -6.82 -1.66
C PRO A 53 6.14 -6.87 -0.97
N GLU A 54 6.53 -5.76 -0.37
CA GLU A 54 7.75 -5.64 0.42
C GLU A 54 7.38 -5.13 1.81
N PHE A 55 7.88 -5.81 2.84
CA PHE A 55 7.64 -5.47 4.23
C PHE A 55 8.96 -5.33 4.97
N GLY A 56 9.01 -4.42 5.93
CA GLY A 56 10.15 -4.20 6.80
C GLY A 56 9.71 -4.04 8.25
N VAL A 57 10.42 -4.69 9.16
CA VAL A 57 10.24 -4.52 10.61
C VAL A 57 11.54 -4.03 11.20
N LEU A 58 11.47 -2.95 11.97
CA LEU A 58 12.58 -2.51 12.80
C LEU A 58 12.37 -3.01 14.21
N GLU A 59 13.32 -3.80 14.68
CA GLU A 59 13.40 -4.27 16.05
C GLU A 59 14.41 -3.45 16.85
N GLY A 60 14.03 -3.09 18.08
CA GLY A 60 14.94 -2.50 19.04
C GLY A 60 15.97 -3.51 19.55
N PRO A 61 16.93 -3.05 20.38
CA PRO A 61 17.85 -3.96 21.04
C PRO A 61 17.07 -4.98 21.88
N ALA A 62 17.64 -6.18 22.03
CA ALA A 62 17.04 -7.21 22.87
C ALA A 62 16.88 -6.67 24.30
N GLY A 63 15.66 -6.80 24.84
CA GLY A 63 15.36 -6.56 26.24
C GLY A 63 16.08 -7.55 27.14
N ARG A 64 15.97 -7.33 28.45
CA ARG A 64 16.56 -8.23 29.46
C ARG A 64 15.99 -9.65 29.40
N ASP A 65 14.80 -9.80 28.84
CA ASP A 65 14.07 -11.05 28.61
C ASP A 65 14.40 -11.71 27.25
N GLY A 66 15.28 -11.10 26.45
CA GLY A 66 15.59 -11.54 25.08
C GLY A 66 14.57 -11.10 24.04
N THR A 67 13.45 -10.48 24.44
CA THR A 67 12.42 -9.99 23.52
C THR A 67 12.89 -8.71 22.85
N ARG A 68 12.70 -8.61 21.53
CA ARG A 68 12.97 -7.37 20.79
C ARG A 68 11.69 -6.61 20.53
N ALA A 69 11.58 -5.41 21.11
CA ALA A 69 10.42 -4.56 20.88
C ALA A 69 10.44 -4.01 19.44
N VAL A 70 9.34 -4.18 18.70
CA VAL A 70 9.18 -3.55 17.39
C VAL A 70 9.03 -2.04 17.57
N ARG A 71 9.85 -1.29 16.84
CA ARG A 71 9.89 0.17 16.90
C ARG A 71 9.23 0.83 15.69
N ALA A 72 9.34 0.20 14.53
CA ALA A 72 8.77 0.72 13.29
C ALA A 72 8.48 -0.39 12.27
N ALA A 73 7.65 -0.04 11.29
CA ALA A 73 7.31 -0.88 10.16
C ALA A 73 7.36 -0.09 8.84
N TYR A 74 7.74 -0.79 7.78
CA TYR A 74 7.70 -0.37 6.39
C TYR A 74 6.83 -1.34 5.60
N ILE A 75 5.96 -0.83 4.73
CA ILE A 75 5.13 -1.65 3.86
C ILE A 75 5.05 -1.00 2.49
N ARG A 76 5.30 -1.78 1.45
CA ARG A 76 5.10 -1.35 0.07
C ARG A 76 4.41 -2.44 -0.71
N THR A 77 3.38 -2.05 -1.45
CA THR A 77 2.68 -2.90 -2.41
C THR A 77 2.74 -2.19 -3.75
N PRO A 78 3.71 -2.49 -4.63
CA PRO A 78 3.83 -1.75 -5.88
C PRO A 78 2.54 -1.84 -6.72
N PRO A 79 2.16 -0.75 -7.43
CA PRO A 79 2.95 0.46 -7.72
C PRO A 79 2.85 1.55 -6.64
N TYR A 80 2.18 1.29 -5.52
CA TYR A 80 1.95 2.30 -4.49
C TYR A 80 3.26 2.69 -3.77
N PRO A 81 3.38 3.95 -3.31
CA PRO A 81 4.52 4.39 -2.53
C PRO A 81 4.64 3.59 -1.23
N GLY A 82 5.86 3.53 -0.69
CA GLY A 82 6.12 2.88 0.58
C GLY A 82 5.43 3.62 1.74
N VAL A 83 4.87 2.89 2.69
CA VAL A 83 4.24 3.43 3.89
C VAL A 83 5.16 3.18 5.08
N LEU A 84 5.46 4.23 5.84
CA LEU A 84 6.33 4.19 7.01
C LEU A 84 5.55 4.59 8.26
N THR A 85 5.72 3.82 9.34
CA THR A 85 5.40 4.31 10.69
C THR A 85 6.50 5.24 11.19
N ALA A 86 6.29 5.91 12.32
CA ALA A 86 7.24 6.86 12.88
C ALA A 86 8.68 6.32 12.96
N LEU A 87 9.64 7.10 12.48
CA LEU A 87 11.08 6.81 12.54
C LEU A 87 11.85 7.95 13.21
N THR A 88 13.01 7.61 13.75
CA THR A 88 14.08 8.58 14.05
C THR A 88 15.01 8.73 12.84
N GLU A 89 15.83 9.78 12.81
CA GLU A 89 16.78 10.04 11.71
C GLU A 89 17.71 8.85 11.44
N GLN A 90 18.25 8.24 12.49
CA GLN A 90 19.18 7.11 12.36
C GLN A 90 18.49 5.86 11.80
N GLU A 91 17.22 5.65 12.15
CA GLU A 91 16.42 4.52 11.67
C GLU A 91 16.04 4.71 10.20
N ALA A 92 15.70 5.94 9.81
CA ALA A 92 15.42 6.32 8.44
C ALA A 92 16.68 6.19 7.55
N ASP A 93 17.84 6.65 8.04
CA ASP A 93 19.14 6.46 7.37
C ASP A 93 19.48 4.98 7.18
N ALA A 94 19.24 4.14 8.19
CA ALA A 94 19.46 2.69 8.09
C ALA A 94 18.53 2.05 7.04
N LEU A 95 17.25 2.42 7.03
CA LEU A 95 16.29 1.90 6.05
C LEU A 95 16.60 2.38 4.63
N ALA A 96 16.94 3.66 4.45
CA ALA A 96 17.27 4.22 3.15
C ALA A 96 18.47 3.50 2.50
N ARG A 97 19.53 3.26 3.27
CA ARG A 97 20.70 2.48 2.81
C ARG A 97 20.32 1.05 2.44
N LEU A 98 19.50 0.41 3.26
CA LEU A 98 19.06 -0.97 3.01
C LEU A 98 18.23 -1.07 1.73
N LEU A 99 17.24 -0.18 1.56
CA LEU A 99 16.39 -0.17 0.38
C LEU A 99 17.17 0.22 -0.88
N ALA A 100 18.06 1.21 -0.81
CA ALA A 100 18.92 1.59 -1.94
C ALA A 100 19.75 0.39 -2.41
N ALA A 101 20.40 -0.34 -1.50
CA ALA A 101 21.16 -1.54 -1.84
C ALA A 101 20.31 -2.64 -2.49
N CYS A 102 19.04 -2.78 -2.09
CA CYS A 102 18.11 -3.76 -2.68
C CYS A 102 17.53 -3.32 -4.03
N HIS A 103 17.45 -2.03 -4.32
CA HIS A 103 16.87 -1.49 -5.56
C HIS A 103 17.94 -1.08 -6.61
N ASP A 104 19.18 -0.81 -6.20
CA ASP A 104 20.30 -0.44 -7.09
C ASP A 104 20.88 -1.63 -7.88
N GLY A 105 20.34 -2.85 -7.71
CA GLY A 105 20.64 -4.00 -8.59
C GLY A 105 20.29 -3.79 -10.07
N THR A 106 19.75 -2.61 -10.43
CA THR A 106 19.30 -2.23 -11.78
C THR A 106 20.07 -1.05 -12.38
N ARG A 107 21.26 -0.67 -11.88
CA ARG A 107 22.15 0.24 -12.63
C ARG A 107 23.03 -0.55 -13.59
N GLY A 108 22.46 -0.87 -14.75
CA GLY A 108 23.20 -1.46 -15.85
C GLY A 108 22.37 -1.67 -17.10
N THR A 109 22.00 -0.59 -17.81
CA THR A 109 22.12 -0.45 -19.28
C THR A 109 21.59 0.93 -19.69
N ALA A 110 22.46 1.74 -20.29
CA ALA A 110 22.10 2.92 -21.09
C ALA A 110 21.40 2.46 -22.40
N PRO A 111 20.81 3.36 -23.21
CA PRO A 111 19.77 3.01 -24.18
C PRO A 111 20.28 2.16 -25.36
N ASP A 112 19.42 1.25 -25.76
CA ASP A 112 19.54 0.34 -26.91
C ASP A 112 19.43 1.11 -28.24
N ASP A 113 20.58 1.31 -28.89
CA ASP A 113 20.71 1.32 -30.35
C ASP A 113 21.51 0.06 -30.74
N ALA A 114 20.87 -1.11 -30.85
CA ALA A 114 21.02 -2.07 -31.95
C ALA A 114 20.48 -3.47 -31.61
N ARG A 115 19.41 -3.86 -32.29
CA ARG A 115 19.04 -5.26 -32.60
C ARG A 115 20.00 -5.82 -33.70
N PRO A 116 20.23 -7.15 -33.94
CA PRO A 116 20.00 -8.46 -33.27
C PRO A 116 21.34 -9.31 -33.20
N PRO A 117 21.42 -10.69 -33.10
CA PRO A 117 20.39 -11.73 -33.06
C PRO A 117 20.50 -12.86 -32.00
N LEU A 118 19.39 -13.60 -31.96
CA LEU A 118 19.15 -14.90 -31.33
C LEU A 118 20.30 -15.90 -31.55
N THR A 119 20.69 -16.61 -30.48
CA THR A 119 21.23 -17.96 -30.59
C THR A 119 20.83 -18.82 -29.39
N THR A 120 20.71 -20.10 -29.67
CA THR A 120 20.06 -21.19 -28.94
C THR A 120 20.81 -21.65 -27.69
N ALA A 121 20.08 -22.03 -26.64
CA ALA A 121 20.58 -22.90 -25.58
C ALA A 121 20.44 -24.39 -25.97
N PRO A 122 21.28 -25.27 -25.40
CA PRO A 122 20.87 -26.62 -25.11
C PRO A 122 20.88 -26.91 -23.60
N ASP A 123 19.73 -27.42 -23.17
CA ASP A 123 19.43 -28.47 -22.19
C ASP A 123 20.34 -28.78 -20.98
N GLY A 124 19.64 -28.92 -19.84
CA GLY A 124 19.68 -30.16 -19.05
C GLY A 124 20.71 -30.29 -17.93
N ALA A 125 20.32 -29.96 -16.69
CA ALA A 125 20.64 -30.78 -15.50
C ALA A 125 19.94 -30.24 -14.24
N ARG A 126 19.20 -31.12 -13.56
CA ARG A 126 18.58 -30.89 -12.26
C ARG A 126 19.45 -31.57 -11.18
N PRO A 127 19.96 -30.88 -10.14
CA PRO A 127 20.60 -31.55 -9.00
C PRO A 127 19.64 -31.70 -7.80
N PRO A 128 19.97 -32.60 -6.86
CA PRO A 128 19.00 -33.22 -5.94
C PRO A 128 18.72 -32.39 -4.68
N LEU A 129 17.55 -32.64 -4.11
CA LEU A 129 17.11 -32.16 -2.80
C LEU A 129 18.00 -32.77 -1.71
N THR A 130 18.80 -31.94 -1.04
CA THR A 130 19.37 -32.27 0.27
C THR A 130 18.63 -31.48 1.35
N THR A 131 18.23 -32.18 2.41
CA THR A 131 17.54 -31.63 3.57
C THR A 131 18.52 -30.82 4.43
N ALA A 132 18.23 -29.55 4.67
CA ALA A 132 18.97 -28.68 5.60
C ALA A 132 18.18 -28.51 6.93
N PRO A 133 18.87 -28.33 8.07
CA PRO A 133 18.25 -28.30 9.40
C PRO A 133 17.59 -26.96 9.73
N ASP A 134 16.65 -27.05 10.66
CA ASP A 134 15.86 -25.96 11.25
C ASP A 134 16.75 -24.90 11.92
N GLY A 135 16.53 -23.62 11.63
CA GLY A 135 17.16 -22.48 12.33
C GLY A 135 18.04 -21.51 11.52
N ALA A 136 18.27 -21.75 10.23
CA ALA A 136 19.00 -20.82 9.38
C ALA A 136 18.08 -19.74 8.76
N ARG A 137 18.43 -18.46 8.95
CA ARG A 137 17.89 -17.34 8.17
C ARG A 137 18.07 -17.68 6.68
N PRO A 138 17.00 -17.83 5.87
CA PRO A 138 17.21 -18.13 4.45
C PRO A 138 17.96 -16.96 3.81
N PRO A 139 19.03 -17.21 3.04
CA PRO A 139 19.60 -16.18 2.19
C PRO A 139 18.50 -15.72 1.21
N LEU A 140 18.48 -14.42 0.93
CA LEU A 140 17.68 -13.87 -0.16
C LEU A 140 18.24 -14.49 -1.45
N THR A 141 17.63 -15.55 -1.95
CA THR A 141 17.90 -16.06 -3.30
C THR A 141 17.28 -15.05 -4.26
N THR A 142 18.11 -14.22 -4.88
CA THR A 142 17.68 -13.30 -5.95
C THR A 142 17.52 -14.10 -7.23
N ASP A 143 16.28 -14.43 -7.58
CA ASP A 143 15.92 -14.94 -8.90
C ASP A 143 16.17 -13.80 -9.93
N PRO A 144 16.69 -14.02 -11.14
CA PRO A 144 16.87 -12.94 -12.12
C PRO A 144 15.57 -12.22 -12.58
N ASP A 145 14.39 -12.72 -12.22
CA ASP A 145 13.09 -12.03 -12.37
C ASP A 145 12.69 -11.21 -11.10
N ASP A 146 13.58 -11.15 -10.10
CA ASP A 146 13.42 -10.52 -8.77
C ASP A 146 13.83 -9.03 -8.77
N ALA A 147 13.70 -8.36 -9.92
CA ALA A 147 13.94 -6.93 -10.02
C ALA A 147 12.85 -6.16 -9.27
N ARG A 148 13.13 -5.79 -8.01
CA ARG A 148 12.22 -4.96 -7.21
C ARG A 148 11.96 -3.65 -7.93
N SER A 149 10.69 -3.33 -8.18
CA SER A 149 10.31 -2.07 -8.83
C SER A 149 10.92 -0.87 -8.09
N PRO A 150 11.44 0.16 -8.76
CA PRO A 150 12.11 1.28 -8.10
C PRO A 150 11.19 1.97 -7.10
N LEU A 151 11.73 2.40 -5.96
CA LEU A 151 10.96 3.14 -4.96
C LEU A 151 10.61 4.53 -5.51
N THR A 152 9.34 4.75 -5.84
CA THR A 152 8.84 5.99 -6.47
C THR A 152 8.36 7.05 -5.46
N GLY A 153 8.29 6.70 -4.17
CA GLY A 153 7.91 7.63 -3.11
C GLY A 153 7.60 6.93 -1.79
N VAL A 154 7.40 7.74 -0.74
CA VAL A 154 6.97 7.30 0.59
C VAL A 154 5.80 8.13 1.10
N SER A 155 5.00 7.53 2.00
CA SER A 155 3.93 8.14 2.76
C SER A 155 4.15 7.85 4.25
N ALA A 156 4.20 8.90 5.06
CA ALA A 156 4.42 8.82 6.51
C ALA A 156 3.86 10.07 7.19
N ASP A 157 3.96 10.16 8.51
CA ASP A 157 3.82 11.46 9.17
C ASP A 157 4.89 12.44 8.65
N ARG A 158 4.61 13.74 8.76
CA ARG A 158 5.45 14.79 8.15
C ARG A 158 6.92 14.64 8.54
N HIS A 159 7.21 14.46 9.83
CA HIS A 159 8.58 14.40 10.32
C HIS A 159 9.29 13.17 9.75
N THR A 160 8.66 11.99 9.83
CA THR A 160 9.21 10.74 9.27
C THR A 160 9.44 10.83 7.76
N ALA A 161 8.53 11.46 7.02
CA ALA A 161 8.66 11.64 5.57
C ALA A 161 9.85 12.54 5.22
N GLU A 162 10.04 13.64 5.96
CA GLU A 162 11.13 14.60 5.77
C GLU A 162 12.50 13.97 6.06
N ILE A 163 12.65 13.28 7.21
CA ILE A 163 13.92 12.65 7.57
C ILE A 163 14.27 11.49 6.62
N PHE A 164 13.27 10.70 6.19
CA PHE A 164 13.51 9.62 5.22
C PHE A 164 13.86 10.18 3.84
N ALA A 165 13.18 11.24 3.38
CA ALA A 165 13.51 11.91 2.13
C ALA A 165 14.96 12.42 2.12
N ALA A 166 15.39 13.06 3.21
CA ALA A 166 16.76 13.55 3.35
C ALA A 166 17.78 12.38 3.36
N ALA A 167 17.47 11.30 4.08
CA ALA A 167 18.27 10.08 4.09
C ALA A 167 18.41 9.44 2.70
N TRP A 168 17.29 9.34 1.98
CA TRP A 168 17.23 8.79 0.63
C TRP A 168 18.04 9.62 -0.36
N GLN A 169 17.89 10.95 -0.33
CA GLN A 169 18.67 11.87 -1.18
C GLN A 169 20.17 11.75 -0.91
N ARG A 170 20.60 11.70 0.36
CA ARG A 170 22.02 11.49 0.71
C ARG A 170 22.55 10.14 0.22
N THR A 171 21.72 9.10 0.25
CA THR A 171 22.13 7.73 -0.11
C THR A 171 22.18 7.52 -1.63
N THR A 172 21.21 8.06 -2.36
CA THR A 172 20.99 7.73 -3.79
C THR A 172 21.27 8.87 -4.76
N GLY A 173 21.31 10.11 -4.26
CA GLY A 173 21.35 11.33 -5.07
C GLY A 173 20.01 11.70 -5.73
N ALA A 174 18.92 10.95 -5.48
CA ALA A 174 17.63 11.21 -6.11
C ALA A 174 17.02 12.55 -5.66
N GLY A 175 16.44 13.29 -6.62
CA GLY A 175 15.64 14.47 -6.33
C GLY A 175 14.35 14.12 -5.60
N ILE A 176 13.99 14.93 -4.59
CA ILE A 176 12.77 14.74 -3.81
C ILE A 176 11.76 15.83 -4.15
N THR A 177 10.53 15.42 -4.42
CA THR A 177 9.40 16.33 -4.61
C THR A 177 8.26 15.93 -3.68
N LEU A 178 7.75 16.88 -2.90
CA LEU A 178 6.55 16.67 -2.11
C LEU A 178 5.34 16.48 -3.04
N ARG A 179 4.72 15.30 -2.99
CA ARG A 179 3.54 14.98 -3.80
C ARG A 179 2.24 15.48 -3.19
N ARG A 180 2.04 15.24 -1.88
CA ARG A 180 0.77 15.56 -1.21
C ARG A 180 0.92 15.73 0.29
N TRP A 181 0.02 16.52 0.87
CA TRP A 181 -0.28 16.52 2.30
C TRP A 181 -1.50 15.65 2.56
N GLN A 182 -1.45 14.82 3.60
CA GLN A 182 -2.58 14.02 4.06
C GLN A 182 -2.77 14.26 5.55
N ARG A 183 -4.03 14.26 6.00
CA ARG A 183 -4.39 14.33 7.42
C ARG A 183 -5.29 13.16 7.74
N LEU A 184 -4.93 12.44 8.80
CA LEU A 184 -5.76 11.38 9.37
C LEU A 184 -6.59 11.97 10.50
N TYR A 185 -7.88 11.65 10.47
CA TYR A 185 -8.81 12.00 11.53
C TYR A 185 -9.25 10.72 12.22
N ARG A 186 -9.31 10.75 13.55
CA ARG A 186 -9.97 9.69 14.29
C ARG A 186 -11.48 9.89 14.15
N LEU A 187 -12.19 8.84 13.74
CA LEU A 187 -13.64 8.84 13.70
C LEU A 187 -14.19 8.91 15.13
N GLY A 188 -14.99 9.94 15.41
CA GLY A 188 -15.79 10.03 16.63
C GLY A 188 -17.10 9.26 16.49
N GLU A 189 -18.12 9.67 17.24
CA GLU A 189 -19.46 9.10 17.08
C GLU A 189 -20.00 9.35 15.67
N LEU A 190 -20.53 8.28 15.05
CA LEU A 190 -21.11 8.36 13.72
C LEU A 190 -22.54 8.89 13.82
N HIS A 191 -22.76 10.13 13.39
CA HIS A 191 -24.10 10.69 13.28
C HIS A 191 -24.64 10.52 11.85
N PRO A 192 -25.74 9.78 11.65
CA PRO A 192 -26.34 9.66 10.33
C PRO A 192 -26.89 11.00 9.85
N PRO A 193 -26.70 11.38 8.57
CA PRO A 193 -27.24 12.62 8.03
C PRO A 193 -28.77 12.62 8.10
N ARG A 194 -29.35 13.75 8.52
CA ARG A 194 -30.80 13.99 8.51
C ARG A 194 -31.10 15.23 7.64
N PRO A 195 -32.01 15.13 6.66
CA PRO A 195 -32.70 13.91 6.24
C PRO A 195 -31.73 12.88 5.63
N LEU A 196 -32.14 11.60 5.64
CA LEU A 196 -31.42 10.56 4.91
C LEU A 196 -31.37 10.97 3.44
N PRO A 197 -30.19 10.96 2.78
CA PRO A 197 -30.10 11.21 1.36
C PRO A 197 -31.03 10.24 0.61
N PRO A 198 -31.85 10.73 -0.34
CA PRO A 198 -32.75 9.87 -1.11
C PRO A 198 -31.96 8.80 -1.87
N GLY A 199 -32.60 7.65 -2.11
CA GLY A 199 -32.01 6.54 -2.83
C GLY A 199 -31.58 5.34 -1.98
N ARG A 200 -31.32 4.21 -2.64
CA ARG A 200 -30.97 2.93 -2.00
C ARG A 200 -29.50 2.59 -2.26
N ALA A 201 -28.83 1.98 -1.27
CA ALA A 201 -27.52 1.40 -1.49
C ALA A 201 -27.62 -0.03 -2.03
N ARG A 202 -26.88 -0.35 -3.09
CA ARG A 202 -26.70 -1.73 -3.59
C ARG A 202 -25.22 -2.05 -3.80
N GLY A 203 -24.89 -3.34 -3.76
CA GLY A 203 -23.56 -3.82 -4.13
C GLY A 203 -23.29 -3.62 -5.63
N VAL A 204 -22.02 -3.40 -5.97
CA VAL A 204 -21.56 -3.45 -7.36
C VAL A 204 -21.56 -4.89 -7.88
N THR A 205 -21.79 -5.02 -9.17
CA THR A 205 -21.78 -6.27 -9.94
C THR A 205 -20.84 -6.12 -11.14
N ASP A 206 -20.59 -7.21 -11.87
CA ASP A 206 -19.78 -7.18 -13.09
C ASP A 206 -20.32 -6.21 -14.16
N GLN A 207 -21.64 -5.97 -14.18
CA GLN A 207 -22.28 -5.03 -15.10
C GLN A 207 -21.88 -3.57 -14.84
N ASP A 208 -21.41 -3.25 -13.64
CA ASP A 208 -21.02 -1.90 -13.26
C ASP A 208 -19.59 -1.53 -13.71
N HIS A 209 -18.84 -2.46 -14.31
CA HIS A 209 -17.42 -2.29 -14.62
C HIS A 209 -17.08 -0.99 -15.37
N GLU A 210 -17.76 -0.73 -16.49
CA GLU A 210 -17.50 0.47 -17.30
C GLU A 210 -17.91 1.76 -16.59
N LEU A 211 -18.98 1.71 -15.79
CA LEU A 211 -19.42 2.84 -14.97
C LEU A 211 -18.36 3.18 -13.92
N LEU A 212 -17.87 2.16 -13.22
CA LEU A 212 -16.83 2.30 -12.20
C LEU A 212 -15.52 2.83 -12.78
N ALA A 213 -15.09 2.30 -13.93
CA ALA A 213 -13.87 2.72 -14.61
C ALA A 213 -13.94 4.21 -15.00
N ARG A 214 -15.04 4.61 -15.65
CA ARG A 214 -15.26 6.01 -16.04
C ARG A 214 -15.30 6.94 -14.83
N TRP A 215 -16.02 6.57 -13.77
CA TRP A 215 -16.13 7.41 -12.57
C TRP A 215 -14.79 7.54 -11.82
N ASP A 216 -13.93 6.53 -11.83
CA ASP A 216 -12.57 6.63 -11.29
C ASP A 216 -11.75 7.64 -12.09
N GLU A 217 -11.77 7.54 -13.41
CA GLU A 217 -11.03 8.44 -14.30
C GLU A 217 -11.52 9.89 -14.22
N GLU A 218 -12.83 10.10 -14.25
CA GLU A 218 -13.46 11.42 -14.08
C GLU A 218 -13.09 12.03 -12.71
N PHE A 219 -13.12 11.22 -11.65
CA PHE A 219 -12.77 11.68 -10.32
C PHE A 219 -11.29 12.07 -10.23
N CYS A 220 -10.39 11.18 -10.68
CA CYS A 220 -8.95 11.44 -10.72
C CYS A 220 -8.63 12.73 -11.50
N ALA A 221 -9.24 12.91 -12.68
CA ALA A 221 -9.09 14.13 -13.47
C ALA A 221 -9.58 15.37 -12.71
N ALA A 222 -10.76 15.29 -12.06
CA ALA A 222 -11.33 16.41 -11.32
C ALA A 222 -10.50 16.82 -10.09
N VAL A 223 -9.81 15.89 -9.44
CA VAL A 223 -8.94 16.17 -8.28
C VAL A 223 -7.46 16.37 -8.66
N GLY A 224 -7.12 16.31 -9.95
CA GLY A 224 -5.75 16.45 -10.45
C GLY A 224 -4.82 15.30 -10.05
N GLU A 225 -5.37 14.11 -9.78
CA GLU A 225 -4.60 12.92 -9.41
C GLU A 225 -4.43 12.01 -10.63
N PRO A 226 -3.25 11.39 -10.82
CA PRO A 226 -3.07 10.40 -11.87
C PRO A 226 -3.90 9.15 -11.59
N THR A 227 -4.52 8.59 -12.63
CA THR A 227 -5.18 7.29 -12.57
C THR A 227 -4.10 6.22 -12.38
N GLY A 228 -4.16 5.46 -11.28
CA GLY A 228 -3.08 4.56 -10.87
C GLY A 228 -2.75 3.46 -11.88
N ARG A 229 -3.46 2.33 -11.83
CA ARG A 229 -3.36 1.23 -12.82
C ARG A 229 -4.38 1.37 -13.98
N GLY A 230 -5.06 2.53 -14.08
CA GLY A 230 -6.20 2.76 -14.97
C GLY A 230 -7.56 2.40 -14.35
N GLY A 231 -8.63 3.02 -14.86
CA GLY A 231 -9.98 2.90 -14.30
C GLY A 231 -10.53 1.47 -14.33
N HIS A 232 -10.31 0.72 -15.41
CA HIS A 232 -10.78 -0.67 -15.54
C HIS A 232 -10.12 -1.61 -14.53
N ALA A 233 -8.80 -1.49 -14.34
CA ALA A 233 -8.09 -2.30 -13.34
C ALA A 233 -8.58 -2.00 -11.91
N TRP A 234 -8.89 -0.73 -11.64
CA TRP A 234 -9.51 -0.31 -10.39
C TRP A 234 -10.91 -0.91 -10.23
N ALA A 235 -11.77 -0.79 -11.23
CA ALA A 235 -13.14 -1.30 -11.24
C ALA A 235 -13.20 -2.81 -11.00
N GLN A 236 -12.40 -3.57 -11.74
CA GLN A 236 -12.31 -5.03 -11.60
C GLN A 236 -11.89 -5.44 -10.18
N ASN A 237 -10.91 -4.73 -9.59
CA ASN A 237 -10.47 -5.02 -8.22
C ASN A 237 -11.59 -4.74 -7.20
N ARG A 238 -12.34 -3.64 -7.39
CA ARG A 238 -13.46 -3.28 -6.50
C ARG A 238 -14.62 -4.26 -6.56
N ILE A 239 -14.99 -4.71 -7.76
CA ILE A 239 -16.04 -5.71 -7.95
C ILE A 239 -15.64 -7.03 -7.29
N ARG A 240 -14.43 -7.52 -7.57
CA ARG A 240 -13.89 -8.76 -6.98
C ARG A 240 -13.88 -8.73 -5.45
N ARG A 241 -13.57 -7.57 -4.86
CA ARG A 241 -13.51 -7.37 -3.41
C ARG A 241 -14.87 -7.15 -2.77
N GLY A 242 -15.88 -6.78 -3.55
CA GLY A 242 -17.22 -6.46 -3.06
C GLY A 242 -17.25 -5.34 -2.02
N ASP A 243 -16.30 -4.38 -2.09
CA ASP A 243 -16.11 -3.33 -1.09
C ASP A 243 -16.66 -1.95 -1.50
N VAL A 244 -17.44 -1.92 -2.59
CA VAL A 244 -18.09 -0.72 -3.13
C VAL A 244 -19.60 -0.87 -3.12
N LEU A 245 -20.28 0.21 -2.73
CA LEU A 245 -21.72 0.34 -2.85
C LEU A 245 -22.05 1.47 -3.83
N LEU A 246 -23.04 1.25 -4.67
CA LEU A 246 -23.67 2.30 -5.47
C LEU A 246 -24.93 2.78 -4.76
N ARG A 247 -25.13 4.10 -4.75
CA ARG A 247 -26.39 4.73 -4.36
C ARG A 247 -27.22 4.93 -5.62
N GLU A 248 -28.38 4.29 -5.68
CA GLU A 248 -29.34 4.44 -6.77
C GLU A 248 -30.39 5.50 -6.42
N THR A 249 -30.84 6.27 -7.41
CA THR A 249 -32.03 7.11 -7.28
C THR A 249 -33.28 6.25 -7.07
N GLU A 250 -34.43 6.88 -6.78
CA GLU A 250 -35.72 6.19 -6.74
C GLU A 250 -36.09 5.52 -8.07
N GLN A 251 -35.47 5.93 -9.17
CA GLN A 251 -35.65 5.39 -10.51
C GLN A 251 -34.69 4.22 -10.83
N GLY A 252 -33.81 3.82 -9.89
CA GLY A 252 -32.84 2.75 -10.08
C GLY A 252 -31.53 3.18 -10.76
N GLU A 253 -31.34 4.46 -11.02
CA GLU A 253 -30.14 4.98 -11.71
C GLU A 253 -28.98 5.22 -10.72
N PRO A 254 -27.74 4.78 -11.01
CA PRO A 254 -26.58 5.06 -10.17
C PRO A 254 -26.30 6.57 -10.06
N ALA A 255 -26.42 7.12 -8.86
CA ALA A 255 -26.27 8.56 -8.59
C ALA A 255 -24.97 8.93 -7.88
N ALA A 256 -24.43 8.01 -7.07
CA ALA A 256 -23.20 8.23 -6.34
C ALA A 256 -22.53 6.92 -5.96
N MET A 257 -21.22 6.98 -5.73
CA MET A 257 -20.45 5.89 -5.17
C MET A 257 -19.81 6.34 -3.84
N PRO A 258 -20.46 6.09 -2.70
CA PRO A 258 -19.75 6.11 -1.43
C PRO A 258 -18.86 4.86 -1.33
N ALA A 259 -17.61 5.01 -0.90
CA ALA A 259 -16.84 3.84 -0.50
C ALA A 259 -17.64 3.06 0.56
N GLY A 260 -17.83 1.77 0.32
CA GLY A 260 -18.63 0.93 1.21
C GLY A 260 -17.99 0.82 2.60
N PRO A 261 -18.80 0.60 3.66
CA PRO A 261 -18.25 0.14 4.93
C PRO A 261 -17.52 -1.19 4.69
N ARG A 262 -16.24 -1.24 5.05
CA ARG A 262 -15.51 -2.52 5.10
C ARG A 262 -16.15 -3.39 6.18
N ARG A 263 -16.03 -4.71 6.05
CA ARG A 263 -16.34 -5.69 7.12
C ARG A 263 -15.45 -5.57 8.38
N SER A 264 -14.69 -4.48 8.53
CA SER A 264 -13.94 -4.14 9.73
C SER A 264 -14.65 -2.97 10.45
N PRO A 265 -15.07 -3.13 11.72
CA PRO A 265 -15.92 -2.17 12.43
C PRO A 265 -15.31 -0.76 12.63
N ASP A 266 -14.02 -0.55 12.35
CA ASP A 266 -13.29 0.64 12.80
C ASP A 266 -13.03 1.70 11.70
N ARG A 267 -13.67 1.61 10.52
CA ARG A 267 -13.33 2.52 9.40
C ARG A 267 -14.53 2.97 8.56
N CYS A 268 -14.68 4.28 8.46
CA CYS A 268 -15.42 4.96 7.39
C CYS A 268 -14.41 5.77 6.58
N GLY A 269 -14.02 5.30 5.39
CA GLY A 269 -13.20 6.09 4.48
C GLY A 269 -14.08 6.65 3.38
N SER A 270 -14.41 7.95 3.39
CA SER A 270 -15.20 8.54 2.32
C SER A 270 -14.32 8.75 1.09
N TRP A 271 -14.30 7.79 0.16
CA TRP A 271 -14.21 8.15 -1.25
C TRP A 271 -15.65 8.37 -1.69
N ALA A 272 -16.03 9.62 -1.86
CA ALA A 272 -17.32 9.96 -2.45
C ALA A 272 -16.99 10.52 -3.84
N SER A 273 -17.08 9.67 -4.85
CA SER A 273 -17.13 10.13 -6.23
C SER A 273 -18.58 10.46 -6.51
N THR A 274 -18.89 11.75 -6.57
CA THR A 274 -20.13 12.26 -7.14
C THR A 274 -19.80 12.68 -8.57
N PRO A 275 -20.51 12.19 -9.60
CA PRO A 275 -20.30 12.67 -10.97
C PRO A 275 -20.44 14.21 -11.01
N PRO A 276 -19.78 14.91 -11.96
CA PRO A 276 -19.80 16.38 -12.03
C PRO A 276 -21.19 16.99 -12.35
N ARG A 277 -22.25 16.17 -12.47
CA ARG A 277 -23.62 16.67 -12.51
C ARG A 277 -24.19 16.70 -11.08
N PRO A 278 -24.74 17.85 -10.62
CA PRO A 278 -25.17 18.01 -9.25
C PRO A 278 -26.40 17.13 -8.97
N CYS A 279 -26.18 15.94 -8.44
CA CYS A 279 -27.19 15.24 -7.65
C CYS A 279 -26.76 15.37 -6.19
N ALA A 280 -27.64 15.90 -5.35
CA ALA A 280 -27.39 16.21 -3.95
C ALA A 280 -27.05 14.95 -3.12
N ALA A 281 -25.79 14.50 -3.21
CA ALA A 281 -25.26 13.43 -2.39
C ALA A 281 -24.84 14.00 -1.03
N GLY A 282 -25.75 13.92 -0.05
CA GLY A 282 -25.44 14.27 1.34
C GLY A 282 -24.35 13.36 1.89
N ALA A 283 -23.14 13.91 2.05
CA ALA A 283 -22.04 13.24 2.72
C ALA A 283 -22.35 13.07 4.21
N VAL A 284 -21.97 11.92 4.78
CA VAL A 284 -22.00 11.72 6.24
C VAL A 284 -20.95 12.64 6.86
N ARG A 285 -21.39 13.59 7.70
CA ARG A 285 -20.50 14.52 8.40
C ARG A 285 -20.26 14.00 9.81
N ALA A 286 -19.05 13.52 10.09
CA ALA A 286 -18.64 13.15 11.45
C ALA A 286 -17.81 14.29 12.06
N PRO A 287 -18.00 14.63 13.35
CA PRO A 287 -17.04 15.47 14.06
C PRO A 287 -15.70 14.75 14.12
N SER A 288 -14.66 15.38 13.59
CA SER A 288 -13.33 14.82 13.45
C SER A 288 -12.33 15.63 14.26
N ARG A 289 -11.56 14.99 15.14
CA ARG A 289 -10.42 15.60 15.82
C ARG A 289 -9.12 15.19 15.13
N PRO A 290 -8.15 16.10 14.93
CA PRO A 290 -6.84 15.74 14.39
C PRO A 290 -6.17 14.73 15.34
N SER A 291 -5.50 13.73 14.76
CA SER A 291 -4.63 12.81 15.51
C SER A 291 -3.26 13.43 15.73
#